data_AF-A0A2V6WQ20-F1
#
_entry.id   AF-A0A2V6WQ20-F1
#
_cell.length_a   1.000
_cell.length_b   1.000
_cell.length_c   1.000
_cell.angle_alpha   90.00
_cell.angle_beta   90.00
_cell.angle_gamma   90.00
#
_symmetry.space_group_name_H-M   'P 1'
#
loop_
_entity.id
_entity.type
_entity.pdbx_description
1 polymer ?
#
loop_
_entity_poly.entity_id
_entity_poly.type
_entity_poly.pdbx_seq_one_letter_code
_entity_poly.pdbx_strand_id
1 'polypeptide(L)'
;FKPRYSLSAYPGAALLVGWWADAHGTARTRADRVIGCLALIGFLVLAASLNIPQWWHPRVRVYLAGLSWELAPVVLGLGAIGGTLFWGLRRGRPALLVHGVVLATAVTLGYGIWPYTMRYNELWNFKQFAGAVDRHARGAEAAVFKYQSDEWMSLDFYLARPPLAIETVADLRAFLSRPDRPVVVIDARDWRTVRPGLGPDVRALEGMSIGRQKLLIVSGGS
;
A
#
# COMPACT_ATOMS: atom_id res chain seq x y z
N PHE A 1 -0.07 -10.45 13.17
CA PHE A 1 -1.27 -10.57 12.33
C PHE A 1 -1.19 -9.55 11.20
N LYS A 2 -0.90 -9.99 9.96
CA LYS A 2 -0.87 -9.11 8.78
C LYS A 2 -2.33 -8.78 8.41
N PRO A 3 -2.71 -7.51 8.19
CA PRO A 3 -4.10 -7.10 7.90
C PRO A 3 -4.59 -7.49 6.50
N ARG A 4 -3.94 -8.47 5.84
CA ARG A 4 -4.28 -8.93 4.49
C ARG A 4 -5.56 -9.77 4.43
N TYR A 5 -6.02 -10.31 5.56
CA TYR A 5 -7.22 -11.16 5.62
C TYR A 5 -8.52 -10.41 5.91
N SER A 6 -8.47 -9.14 6.30
CA SER A 6 -9.66 -8.36 6.66
C SER A 6 -10.56 -8.06 5.45
N LEU A 7 -9.99 -7.99 4.23
CA LEU A 7 -10.72 -7.69 2.99
C LEU A 7 -11.84 -8.70 2.69
N SER A 8 -11.65 -9.96 3.08
CA SER A 8 -12.66 -11.01 2.93
C SER A 8 -13.83 -10.93 3.92
N ALA A 9 -13.65 -10.22 5.04
CA ALA A 9 -14.69 -10.07 6.07
C ALA A 9 -15.67 -8.92 5.77
N TYR A 10 -15.26 -7.93 4.96
CA TYR A 10 -16.10 -6.77 4.63
C TYR A 10 -17.41 -7.11 3.91
N PRO A 11 -17.45 -8.05 2.93
CA PRO A 11 -18.70 -8.45 2.28
C PRO A 11 -19.70 -9.08 3.27
N GLY A 12 -19.22 -9.95 4.16
CA GLY A 12 -20.05 -10.60 5.17
C GLY A 12 -20.63 -9.61 6.19
N ALA A 13 -19.82 -8.65 6.65
CA ALA A 13 -20.29 -7.58 7.51
C ALA A 13 -21.32 -6.67 6.81
N ALA A 14 -21.12 -6.35 5.53
CA ALA A 14 -22.07 -5.56 4.75
C ALA A 14 -23.42 -6.27 4.56
N LEU A 15 -23.41 -7.58 4.31
CA LEU A 15 -24.63 -8.39 4.20
C LEU A 15 -25.38 -8.49 5.54
N LEU A 16 -24.67 -8.67 6.66
CA LEU A 16 -25.27 -8.68 8.00
C LEU A 16 -25.93 -7.35 8.34
N VAL A 17 -25.28 -6.23 8.02
CA VAL A 17 -25.83 -4.88 8.21
C VAL A 17 -27.05 -4.66 7.31
N GLY A 18 -26.99 -5.11 6.05
CA GLY A 18 -28.10 -5.05 5.11
C GLY A 18 -29.31 -5.85 5.59
N TRP A 19 -29.09 -7.09 6.03
CA TRP A 19 -30.14 -7.94 6.60
C TRP A 19 -30.77 -7.34 7.86
N TRP A 20 -29.95 -6.80 8.77
CA TRP A 20 -30.46 -6.17 9.99
C TRP A 20 -31.30 -4.92 9.68
N ALA A 21 -30.84 -4.09 8.74
CA ALA A 21 -31.57 -2.89 8.31
C ALA A 21 -32.90 -3.22 7.61
N ASP A 22 -32.95 -4.30 6.84
CA ASP A 22 -34.18 -4.78 6.20
C ASP A 22 -35.17 -5.36 7.23
N ALA A 23 -34.67 -6.20 8.15
CA ALA A 23 -35.48 -6.87 9.15
C ALA A 23 -36.00 -5.93 10.28
N HIS A 24 -35.25 -4.87 10.62
CA HIS A 24 -35.56 -4.02 11.79
C HIS A 24 -35.68 -2.52 11.48
N GLY A 25 -35.35 -2.05 10.26
CA GLY A 25 -35.25 -0.62 9.93
C GLY A 25 -36.57 0.16 9.92
N THR A 26 -37.71 -0.52 10.04
CA THR A 26 -39.05 0.09 10.15
C THR A 26 -39.54 0.21 11.60
N ALA A 27 -38.92 -0.52 12.54
CA ALA A 27 -39.24 -0.41 13.95
C ALA A 27 -38.71 0.93 14.48
N ARG A 28 -39.58 1.74 15.11
CA ARG A 28 -39.19 3.03 15.70
C ARG A 28 -38.84 2.85 17.16
N THR A 29 -37.69 2.24 17.46
CA THR A 29 -37.27 2.01 18.85
C THR A 29 -36.31 3.11 19.34
N ARG A 30 -36.20 3.27 20.67
CA ARG A 30 -35.17 4.15 21.25
C ARG A 30 -33.76 3.64 20.95
N ALA A 31 -33.59 2.33 20.75
CA ALA A 31 -32.31 1.71 20.42
C ALA A 31 -31.79 2.17 19.05
N ASP A 32 -32.66 2.32 18.05
CA ASP A 32 -32.29 2.78 16.70
C ASP A 32 -31.72 4.21 16.71
N ARG A 33 -32.23 5.06 17.60
CA ARG A 33 -31.70 6.42 17.80
C ARG A 33 -30.32 6.40 18.45
N VAL A 34 -30.09 5.50 19.41
CA VAL A 34 -28.79 5.35 20.08
C VAL A 34 -27.76 4.81 19.08
N ILE A 35 -28.12 3.79 18.30
CA ILE A 35 -27.25 3.20 17.27
C ILE A 35 -26.92 4.25 16.19
N GLY A 36 -27.90 5.02 15.73
CA GLY A 36 -27.67 6.11 14.77
C GLY A 36 -26.76 7.21 15.30
N CYS A 37 -26.90 7.60 16.58
CA CYS A 37 -25.98 8.54 17.23
C CYS A 37 -24.57 7.96 17.37
N LEU A 38 -24.43 6.70 17.80
CA LEU A 38 -23.13 6.03 17.93
C LEU A 38 -22.43 5.90 16.57
N ALA A 39 -23.16 5.57 15.51
CA ALA A 39 -22.63 5.51 14.16
C ALA A 39 -22.13 6.89 13.71
N LEU A 40 -22.93 7.95 13.89
CA LEU A 40 -22.53 9.32 13.56
C LEU A 40 -21.28 9.74 14.34
N ILE A 41 -21.22 9.47 15.64
CA ILE A 41 -20.05 9.75 16.48
C ILE A 41 -18.83 8.97 15.98
N GLY A 42 -18.99 7.68 15.67
CA GLY A 42 -17.92 6.86 15.12
C GLY A 42 -17.37 7.40 13.80
N PHE A 43 -18.24 7.82 12.89
CA PHE A 43 -17.84 8.42 11.61
C PHE A 43 -17.16 9.79 11.79
N LEU A 44 -17.64 10.62 12.72
CA LEU A 44 -17.01 11.89 13.05
C LEU A 44 -15.64 11.70 13.70
N VAL A 45 -15.49 10.73 14.60
CA VAL A 45 -14.20 10.36 15.22
C VAL A 45 -13.23 9.83 14.17
N LEU A 46 -13.71 9.01 13.22
CA LEU A 46 -12.89 8.52 12.11
C LEU A 46 -12.46 9.67 11.16
N ALA A 47 -13.35 10.60 10.85
CA ALA A 47 -13.02 11.78 10.05
C ALA A 47 -12.04 12.71 10.78
N ALA A 48 -12.19 12.87 12.09
CA ALA A 48 -11.26 13.62 12.94
C ALA A 48 -9.90 12.91 13.05
N SER A 49 -9.86 11.58 13.08
CA SER A 49 -8.61 10.82 13.20
C SER A 49 -7.72 10.96 11.97
N LEU A 50 -8.30 11.19 10.80
CA LEU A 50 -7.57 11.54 9.57
C LEU A 50 -6.88 12.92 9.63
N ASN A 51 -7.32 13.79 10.56
CA ASN A 51 -6.78 15.12 10.82
C ASN A 51 -5.86 15.21 12.05
N ILE A 52 -5.57 14.10 12.76
CA ILE A 52 -4.73 14.12 13.96
C ILE A 52 -3.26 14.47 13.61
N PRO A 53 -2.56 15.31 14.42
CA PRO A 53 -1.20 15.76 14.15
C PRO A 53 -0.14 14.65 14.09
N GLN A 54 0.98 14.94 13.41
CA GLN A 54 2.09 14.03 13.05
C GLN A 54 2.68 13.16 14.18
N TRP A 55 2.59 13.61 15.43
CA TRP A 55 3.21 12.95 16.58
C TRP A 55 2.56 11.64 17.05
N TRP A 56 1.34 11.31 16.57
CA TRP A 56 0.56 10.19 17.09
C TRP A 56 0.66 8.90 16.25
N HIS A 57 0.97 8.96 14.94
CA HIS A 57 1.10 7.76 14.08
C HIS A 57 2.16 7.89 12.97
N PRO A 58 3.45 7.61 13.26
CA PRO A 58 4.56 7.82 12.32
C PRO A 58 4.62 6.84 11.14
N ARG A 59 3.95 5.67 11.21
CA ARG A 59 4.05 4.63 10.16
C ARG A 59 2.99 4.76 9.05
N VAL A 60 1.82 5.33 9.35
CA VAL A 60 0.66 5.33 8.43
C VAL A 60 0.65 6.58 7.54
N ARG A 61 1.19 7.72 8.00
CA ARG A 61 1.11 8.99 7.25
C ARG A 61 2.24 9.25 6.24
N VAL A 62 3.23 8.36 6.07
CA VAL A 62 4.22 8.51 4.98
C VAL A 62 3.54 8.55 3.61
N TYR A 63 2.39 7.87 3.48
CA TYR A 63 1.60 7.82 2.26
C TYR A 63 0.55 8.94 2.12
N LEU A 64 0.33 9.74 3.17
CA LEU A 64 -0.73 10.77 3.25
C LEU A 64 -0.18 12.19 3.57
N ALA A 65 1.14 12.32 3.73
CA ALA A 65 1.80 13.58 4.03
C ALA A 65 1.83 14.49 2.79
N GLY A 66 1.11 15.61 2.86
CA GLY A 66 0.99 16.65 1.81
C GLY A 66 -0.44 16.93 1.34
N LEU A 67 -1.43 16.17 1.82
CA LEU A 67 -2.71 15.96 1.15
C LEU A 67 -3.95 16.40 1.97
N SER A 68 -3.88 17.52 2.69
CA SER A 68 -5.02 17.97 3.52
C SER A 68 -6.31 18.22 2.71
N TRP A 69 -6.19 18.68 1.46
CA TRP A 69 -7.35 18.95 0.59
C TRP A 69 -7.83 17.70 -0.17
N GLU A 70 -6.95 16.77 -0.54
CA GLU A 70 -7.32 15.54 -1.26
C GLU A 70 -8.08 14.52 -0.40
N LEU A 71 -8.00 14.67 0.93
CA LEU A 71 -8.81 13.92 1.88
C LEU A 71 -10.21 14.50 2.08
N ALA A 72 -10.49 15.71 1.58
CA ALA A 72 -11.81 16.34 1.71
C ALA A 72 -12.95 15.48 1.16
N PRO A 73 -12.83 14.80 0.00
CA PRO A 73 -13.89 13.91 -0.49
C PRO A 73 -14.14 12.71 0.41
N VAL A 74 -13.09 12.17 1.07
CA VAL A 74 -13.22 11.08 2.04
C VAL A 74 -13.95 11.57 3.28
N VAL A 75 -13.55 12.73 3.82
CA VAL A 75 -14.18 13.33 5.00
C VAL A 75 -15.64 13.71 4.74
N LEU A 76 -15.92 14.31 3.58
CA LEU A 76 -17.27 14.63 3.13
C LEU A 76 -18.10 13.36 2.92
N GLY A 77 -17.49 12.31 2.36
CA GLY A 77 -18.09 10.98 2.25
C GLY A 77 -18.48 10.42 3.61
N LEU A 78 -17.54 10.31 4.56
CA LEU A 78 -17.79 9.86 5.94
C LEU A 78 -18.87 10.67 6.64
N GLY A 79 -18.88 11.99 6.46
CA GLY A 79 -19.94 12.87 6.96
C GLY A 79 -21.32 12.58 6.34
N ALA A 80 -21.39 12.40 5.01
CA ALA A 80 -22.62 12.06 4.30
C ALA A 80 -23.16 10.68 4.71
N ILE A 81 -22.28 9.72 4.99
CA ILE A 81 -22.64 8.38 5.48
C ILE A 81 -23.25 8.46 6.87
N GLY A 82 -22.57 9.15 7.80
CA GLY A 82 -23.10 9.39 9.15
C GLY A 82 -24.44 10.14 9.11
N GLY A 83 -24.57 11.13 8.23
CA GLY A 83 -25.80 11.89 8.02
C GLY A 83 -26.96 11.05 7.46
N THR A 84 -26.70 10.24 6.43
CA THR A 84 -27.72 9.36 5.82
C THR A 84 -28.17 8.25 6.77
N LEU A 85 -27.25 7.66 7.55
CA LEU A 85 -27.58 6.71 8.62
C LEU A 85 -28.44 7.35 9.71
N PHE A 86 -28.02 8.51 10.21
CA PHE A 86 -28.76 9.24 11.25
C PHE A 86 -30.17 9.63 10.79
N TRP A 87 -30.30 10.13 9.56
CA TRP A 87 -31.58 10.58 9.02
C TRP A 87 -32.48 9.41 8.59
N GLY A 88 -31.91 8.34 8.04
CA GLY A 88 -32.60 7.10 7.69
C GLY A 88 -33.21 6.42 8.92
N LEU A 89 -32.44 6.31 10.01
CA LEU A 89 -32.90 5.76 11.29
C LEU A 89 -33.90 6.69 12.00
N ARG A 90 -33.73 8.02 11.92
CA ARG A 90 -34.71 8.97 12.49
C ARG A 90 -36.06 8.98 11.77
N ARG A 91 -36.07 8.81 10.44
CA ARG A 91 -37.29 8.88 9.62
C ARG A 91 -37.93 7.51 9.34
N GLY A 92 -37.27 6.40 9.68
CA GLY A 92 -37.74 5.04 9.43
C GLY A 92 -37.78 4.72 7.93
N ARG A 93 -36.77 5.17 7.18
CA ARG A 93 -36.67 4.98 5.73
C ARG A 93 -35.51 4.03 5.40
N PRO A 94 -35.75 2.71 5.34
CA PRO A 94 -34.69 1.72 5.16
C PRO A 94 -33.95 1.87 3.82
N ALA A 95 -34.63 2.34 2.77
CA ALA A 95 -33.99 2.62 1.48
C ALA A 95 -32.84 3.64 1.56
N LEU A 96 -32.94 4.64 2.46
CA LEU A 96 -31.86 5.62 2.66
C LEU A 96 -30.65 5.01 3.39
N LEU A 97 -30.86 3.97 4.20
CA LEU A 97 -29.78 3.25 4.87
C LEU A 97 -29.00 2.41 3.86
N VAL A 98 -29.70 1.68 2.99
CA VAL A 98 -29.07 0.82 1.98
C VAL A 98 -28.27 1.66 0.98
N HIS A 99 -28.85 2.73 0.42
CA HIS A 99 -28.14 3.60 -0.51
C HIS A 99 -26.98 4.36 0.16
N GLY A 100 -27.15 4.80 1.40
CA GLY A 100 -26.09 5.46 2.17
C GLY A 100 -24.89 4.55 2.40
N VAL A 101 -25.12 3.30 2.81
CA VAL A 101 -24.06 2.31 3.03
C VAL A 101 -23.41 1.87 1.71
N VAL A 102 -24.18 1.65 0.65
CA VAL A 102 -23.60 1.29 -0.67
C VAL A 102 -22.71 2.41 -1.20
N LEU A 103 -23.17 3.66 -1.14
CA LEU A 103 -22.37 4.82 -1.52
C LEU A 103 -21.14 4.96 -0.61
N ALA A 104 -21.30 4.67 0.69
CA ALA A 104 -20.21 4.66 1.66
C ALA A 104 -19.07 3.75 1.25
N THR A 105 -19.44 2.50 0.97
CA THR A 105 -18.51 1.44 0.63
C THR A 105 -17.86 1.73 -0.72
N ALA A 106 -18.62 2.20 -1.71
CA ALA A 106 -18.09 2.58 -3.01
C ALA A 106 -17.07 3.73 -2.91
N VAL A 107 -17.37 4.79 -2.17
CA VAL A 107 -16.44 5.92 -1.97
C VAL A 107 -15.22 5.49 -1.15
N THR A 108 -15.41 4.71 -0.09
CA THR A 108 -14.29 4.26 0.77
C THR A 108 -13.36 3.31 0.03
N LEU A 109 -13.90 2.35 -0.73
CA LEU A 109 -13.08 1.41 -1.50
C LEU A 109 -12.47 2.07 -2.74
N GLY A 110 -13.24 2.86 -3.49
CA GLY A 110 -12.73 3.52 -4.70
C GLY A 110 -11.75 4.63 -4.36
N TYR A 111 -12.22 5.65 -3.63
CA TYR A 111 -11.45 6.85 -3.36
C TYR A 111 -10.54 6.72 -2.14
N GLY A 112 -10.82 5.85 -1.17
CA GLY A 112 -9.88 5.61 -0.06
C GLY A 112 -8.61 4.87 -0.48
N ILE A 113 -8.72 3.98 -1.48
CA ILE A 113 -7.60 3.21 -2.01
C ILE A 113 -6.86 4.00 -3.09
N TRP A 114 -7.55 4.78 -3.93
CA TRP A 114 -6.95 5.49 -5.04
C TRP A 114 -5.73 6.38 -4.72
N PRO A 115 -5.77 7.33 -3.77
CA PRO A 115 -4.63 8.19 -3.45
C PRO A 115 -3.51 7.38 -2.78
N TYR A 116 -3.86 6.35 -2.00
CA TYR A 116 -2.89 5.41 -1.46
C TYR A 116 -2.17 4.66 -2.59
N THR A 117 -2.89 4.14 -3.58
CA THR A 117 -2.34 3.41 -4.73
C THR A 117 -1.54 4.32 -5.66
N MET A 118 -2.01 5.55 -5.93
CA MET A 118 -1.26 6.55 -6.71
C MET A 118 0.08 6.87 -6.03
N ARG A 119 0.06 7.26 -4.75
CA ARG A 119 1.27 7.60 -4.00
C ARG A 119 2.18 6.39 -3.80
N TYR A 120 1.60 5.21 -3.58
CA TYR A 120 2.33 3.96 -3.50
C TYR A 120 3.01 3.65 -4.83
N ASN A 121 2.33 3.78 -5.97
CA ASN A 121 2.92 3.54 -7.29
C ASN A 121 3.97 4.60 -7.68
N GLU A 122 3.79 5.86 -7.26
CA GLU A 122 4.79 6.92 -7.44
C GLU A 122 6.07 6.65 -6.65
N LEU A 123 5.94 6.28 -5.37
CA LEU A 123 7.07 6.05 -4.48
C LEU A 123 7.70 4.67 -4.65
N TRP A 124 6.90 3.67 -5.03
CA TRP A 124 7.28 2.26 -5.13
C TRP A 124 7.07 1.76 -6.56
N ASN A 125 7.69 2.46 -7.53
CA ASN A 125 7.61 2.09 -8.95
C ASN A 125 8.49 0.87 -9.30
N PHE A 126 8.16 -0.27 -8.70
CA PHE A 126 8.85 -1.53 -8.96
C PHE A 126 8.71 -1.99 -10.40
N LYS A 127 7.65 -1.60 -11.11
CA LYS A 127 7.47 -1.90 -12.53
C LYS A 127 8.57 -1.24 -13.37
N GLN A 128 8.80 0.07 -13.17
CA GLN A 128 9.86 0.79 -13.88
C GLN A 128 11.24 0.26 -13.50
N PHE A 129 11.44 -0.06 -12.22
CA PHE A 129 12.69 -0.61 -11.72
C PHE A 129 12.99 -2.00 -12.29
N ALA A 130 12.02 -2.92 -12.28
CA ALA A 130 12.13 -4.25 -12.88
C ALA A 130 12.43 -4.14 -14.39
N GLY A 131 11.78 -3.22 -15.09
CA GLY A 131 12.10 -2.93 -16.49
C GLY A 131 13.53 -2.43 -16.70
N ALA A 132 14.08 -1.64 -15.77
CA ALA A 132 15.48 -1.23 -15.81
C ALA A 132 16.43 -2.41 -15.58
N VAL A 133 16.13 -3.26 -14.59
CA VAL A 133 16.91 -4.49 -14.33
C VAL A 133 16.92 -5.38 -15.56
N ASP A 134 15.76 -5.62 -16.19
CA ASP A 134 15.67 -6.49 -17.37
C ASP A 134 16.40 -5.90 -18.59
N ARG A 135 16.32 -4.58 -18.81
CA ARG A 135 17.08 -3.90 -19.87
C ARG A 135 18.60 -4.08 -19.70
N HIS A 136 19.10 -4.00 -18.47
CA HIS A 136 20.53 -4.17 -18.19
C HIS A 136 20.96 -5.63 -18.19
N ALA A 137 20.09 -6.53 -17.72
CA ALA A 137 20.34 -7.97 -17.73
C ALA A 137 20.27 -8.58 -19.14
N ARG A 138 19.54 -7.96 -20.08
CA ARG A 138 19.39 -8.44 -21.48
C ARG A 138 18.96 -9.92 -21.56
N GLY A 139 18.09 -10.35 -20.64
CA GLY A 139 17.65 -11.73 -20.53
C GLY A 139 18.55 -12.64 -19.67
N ALA A 140 19.75 -12.20 -19.27
CA ALA A 140 20.61 -12.91 -18.34
C ALA A 140 20.04 -12.96 -16.91
N GLU A 141 20.66 -13.78 -16.06
CA GLU A 141 20.25 -13.97 -14.67
C GLU A 141 20.45 -12.69 -13.86
N ALA A 142 19.40 -12.26 -13.13
CA ALA A 142 19.45 -11.14 -12.21
C ALA A 142 19.45 -11.65 -10.77
N ALA A 143 20.36 -11.13 -9.96
CA ALA A 143 20.46 -11.47 -8.54
C ALA A 143 20.18 -10.26 -7.64
N VAL A 144 19.86 -10.52 -6.38
CA VAL A 144 19.64 -9.52 -5.35
C VAL A 144 20.59 -9.79 -4.19
N PHE A 145 21.37 -8.79 -3.80
CA PHE A 145 22.24 -8.87 -2.62
C PHE A 145 21.46 -8.60 -1.34
N LYS A 146 21.51 -9.53 -0.38
CA LYS A 146 20.77 -9.53 0.90
C LYS A 146 19.25 -9.41 0.73
N TYR A 147 18.63 -10.47 0.20
CA TYR A 147 17.18 -10.63 0.03
C TYR A 147 16.44 -10.80 1.38
N GLN A 148 16.47 -9.80 2.26
CA GLN A 148 15.85 -9.87 3.60
C GLN A 148 14.62 -8.96 3.79
N SER A 149 14.32 -8.07 2.84
CA SER A 149 13.15 -7.20 2.93
C SER A 149 11.92 -7.81 2.25
N ASP A 150 10.76 -7.75 2.93
CA ASP A 150 9.42 -8.01 2.36
C ASP A 150 9.16 -7.17 1.07
N GLU A 151 9.94 -6.11 0.86
CA GLU A 151 9.87 -5.20 -0.30
C GLU A 151 10.43 -5.82 -1.59
N TRP A 152 11.32 -6.81 -1.51
CA TRP A 152 11.86 -7.51 -2.69
C TRP A 152 10.82 -8.44 -3.35
N MET A 153 9.77 -8.80 -2.61
CA MET A 153 8.64 -9.63 -3.05
C MET A 153 7.68 -8.93 -4.03
N SER A 154 7.99 -7.71 -4.45
CA SER A 154 7.34 -7.07 -5.60
C SER A 154 8.20 -7.12 -6.85
N LEU A 155 9.51 -7.31 -6.72
CA LEU A 155 10.45 -7.35 -7.83
C LEU A 155 10.34 -8.69 -8.59
N ASP A 156 10.19 -9.80 -7.87
CA ASP A 156 9.92 -11.13 -8.42
C ASP A 156 8.63 -11.17 -9.26
N PHE A 157 7.58 -10.50 -8.80
CA PHE A 157 6.30 -10.38 -9.50
C PHE A 157 6.45 -9.65 -10.84
N TYR A 158 7.19 -8.53 -10.87
CA TYR A 158 7.36 -7.75 -12.11
C TYR A 158 8.45 -8.29 -13.05
N LEU A 159 9.44 -9.01 -12.53
CA LEU A 159 10.44 -9.70 -13.36
C LEU A 159 9.90 -11.00 -13.96
N ALA A 160 8.75 -11.51 -13.48
CA ALA A 160 8.17 -12.80 -13.85
C ALA A 160 9.12 -14.00 -13.65
N ARG A 161 10.17 -13.82 -12.83
CA ARG A 161 11.14 -14.84 -12.44
C ARG A 161 11.70 -14.51 -11.06
N PRO A 162 11.94 -15.53 -10.20
CA PRO A 162 12.54 -15.30 -8.89
C PRO A 162 13.99 -14.85 -9.07
N PRO A 163 14.40 -13.69 -8.53
CA PRO A 163 15.81 -13.29 -8.57
C PRO A 163 16.64 -14.18 -7.66
N LEU A 164 17.88 -14.46 -8.05
CA LEU A 164 18.80 -15.24 -7.23
C LEU A 164 19.20 -14.42 -5.98
N ALA A 165 19.00 -14.97 -4.79
CA ALA A 165 19.42 -14.33 -3.55
C ALA A 165 20.92 -14.57 -3.29
N ILE A 166 21.69 -13.50 -3.14
CA ILE A 166 23.11 -13.53 -2.80
C ILE A 166 23.27 -12.94 -1.40
N GLU A 167 23.76 -13.71 -0.44
CA GLU A 167 23.87 -13.25 0.94
C GLU A 167 25.28 -12.79 1.33
N THR A 168 26.30 -13.33 0.66
CA THR A 168 27.71 -13.09 1.01
C THR A 168 28.45 -12.25 -0.02
N VAL A 169 29.46 -11.49 0.43
CA VAL A 169 30.30 -10.68 -0.46
C VAL A 169 31.15 -11.56 -1.39
N ALA A 170 31.50 -12.78 -0.95
CA ALA A 170 32.23 -13.74 -1.76
C ALA A 170 31.39 -14.21 -2.96
N ASP A 171 30.13 -14.57 -2.71
CA ASP A 171 29.18 -14.98 -3.75
C ASP A 171 28.84 -13.82 -4.69
N LEU A 172 28.70 -12.61 -4.14
CA LEU A 172 28.51 -11.39 -4.94
C LEU A 172 29.66 -11.18 -5.92
N ARG A 173 30.91 -11.35 -5.47
CA ARG A 173 32.10 -11.24 -6.32
C ARG A 173 32.12 -12.34 -7.38
N ALA A 174 31.86 -13.59 -6.99
CA ALA A 174 31.86 -14.72 -7.91
C ALA A 174 30.80 -14.55 -9.00
N PHE A 175 29.62 -14.06 -8.64
CA PHE A 175 28.53 -13.79 -9.57
C PHE A 175 28.89 -12.66 -10.54
N LEU A 176 29.36 -11.50 -10.04
CA LEU A 176 29.70 -10.35 -10.88
C LEU A 176 30.91 -10.58 -11.80
N SER A 177 31.74 -11.58 -11.53
CA SER A 177 32.88 -11.96 -12.37
C SER A 177 32.50 -12.86 -13.56
N ARG A 178 31.24 -13.28 -13.68
CA ARG A 178 30.84 -14.18 -14.77
C ARG A 178 30.84 -13.45 -16.13
N PRO A 179 31.21 -14.14 -17.23
CA PRO A 179 31.34 -13.55 -18.56
C PRO A 179 30.01 -13.17 -19.22
N ASP A 180 28.88 -13.70 -18.72
CA ASP A 180 27.51 -13.42 -19.16
C ASP A 180 26.98 -12.06 -18.68
N ARG A 181 27.81 -11.26 -17.99
CA ARG A 181 27.51 -9.89 -17.51
C ARG A 181 26.26 -9.85 -16.63
N PRO A 182 26.26 -10.62 -15.53
CA PRO A 182 25.06 -10.73 -14.74
C PRO A 182 24.86 -9.46 -13.91
N VAL A 183 23.59 -9.14 -13.67
CA VAL A 183 23.19 -7.91 -13.01
C VAL A 183 22.77 -8.22 -11.58
N VAL A 184 23.29 -7.43 -10.65
CA VAL A 184 22.92 -7.52 -9.23
C VAL A 184 22.22 -6.26 -8.80
N VAL A 185 21.10 -6.43 -8.11
CA VAL A 185 20.44 -5.35 -7.39
C VAL A 185 20.94 -5.31 -5.94
N ILE A 186 21.33 -4.12 -5.48
CA ILE A 186 21.85 -3.90 -4.13
C ILE A 186 21.36 -2.56 -3.56
N ASP A 187 21.10 -2.49 -2.26
CA ASP A 187 20.82 -1.21 -1.59
C ASP A 187 22.06 -0.31 -1.57
N ALA A 188 21.90 0.99 -1.79
CA ALA A 188 23.01 1.95 -1.85
C ALA A 188 23.83 2.06 -0.55
N ARG A 189 23.27 1.66 0.60
CA ARG A 189 24.00 1.57 1.88
C ARG A 189 24.89 0.34 1.89
N ASP A 190 24.37 -0.82 1.50
CA ASP A 190 25.15 -2.05 1.39
C ASP A 190 26.25 -1.89 0.32
N TRP A 191 25.93 -1.27 -0.81
CA TRP A 191 26.89 -0.98 -1.88
C TRP A 191 28.10 -0.19 -1.37
N ARG A 192 27.90 0.85 -0.56
CA ARG A 192 29.00 1.64 0.01
C ARG A 192 29.94 0.79 0.86
N THR A 193 29.41 -0.20 1.56
CA THR A 193 30.17 -1.10 2.42
C THR A 193 30.93 -2.15 1.61
N VAL A 194 30.30 -2.74 0.58
CA VAL A 194 30.89 -3.87 -0.16
C VAL A 194 31.74 -3.43 -1.34
N ARG A 195 31.50 -2.25 -1.92
CA ARG A 195 32.20 -1.74 -3.11
C ARG A 195 33.72 -1.78 -3.01
N PRO A 196 34.36 -1.37 -1.90
CA PRO A 196 35.82 -1.43 -1.78
C PRO A 196 36.40 -2.85 -1.86
N GLY A 197 35.60 -3.86 -1.50
CA GLY A 197 35.96 -5.27 -1.61
C GLY A 197 35.66 -5.91 -2.97
N LEU A 198 35.15 -5.14 -3.94
CA LEU A 198 34.84 -5.60 -5.29
C LEU A 198 35.88 -5.06 -6.29
N GLY A 199 36.16 -5.82 -7.34
CA GLY A 199 37.15 -5.45 -8.36
C GLY A 199 36.89 -4.09 -9.03
N PRO A 200 37.90 -3.46 -9.64
CA PRO A 200 37.79 -2.10 -10.19
C PRO A 200 36.68 -1.99 -11.24
N ASP A 201 36.42 -3.07 -11.98
CA ASP A 201 35.51 -3.11 -13.11
C ASP A 201 34.03 -3.14 -12.72
N VAL A 202 33.72 -3.44 -11.45
CA VAL A 202 32.33 -3.48 -10.98
C VAL A 202 31.77 -2.07 -10.82
N ARG A 203 30.69 -1.75 -11.51
CA ARG A 203 30.10 -0.39 -11.49
C ARG A 203 28.59 -0.44 -11.28
N ALA A 204 28.08 0.60 -10.61
CA ALA A 204 26.65 0.87 -10.58
C ALA A 204 26.24 1.46 -11.93
N LEU A 205 25.35 0.78 -12.63
CA LEU A 205 24.81 1.17 -13.93
C LEU A 205 23.71 2.22 -13.79
N GLU A 206 22.81 1.99 -12.84
CA GLU A 206 21.64 2.82 -12.62
C GLU A 206 21.21 2.77 -11.16
N GLY A 207 20.55 3.81 -10.67
CA GLY A 207 20.04 3.86 -9.31
C GLY A 207 18.66 4.50 -9.24
N MET A 208 17.74 3.86 -8.55
CA MET A 208 16.37 4.31 -8.39
C MET A 208 15.98 4.37 -6.92
N SER A 209 15.25 5.41 -6.54
CA SER A 209 14.66 5.50 -5.22
C SER A 209 13.36 4.72 -5.20
N ILE A 210 13.26 3.74 -4.31
CA ILE A 210 12.03 2.99 -4.05
C ILE A 210 11.68 3.17 -2.57
N GLY A 211 10.61 3.91 -2.31
CA GLY A 211 10.20 4.32 -0.98
C GLY A 211 11.28 5.15 -0.29
N ARG A 212 11.92 4.57 0.73
CA ARG A 212 13.01 5.21 1.50
C ARG A 212 14.40 4.66 1.17
N GLN A 213 14.46 3.66 0.29
CA GLN A 213 15.69 2.99 -0.10
C GLN A 213 16.11 3.46 -1.48
N LYS A 214 17.42 3.46 -1.70
CA LYS A 214 17.97 3.72 -3.03
C LYS A 214 18.56 2.41 -3.50
N LEU A 215 17.89 1.78 -4.46
CA LEU A 215 18.36 0.54 -5.05
C LEU A 215 19.27 0.87 -6.23
N LEU A 216 20.36 0.12 -6.34
CA LEU A 216 21.34 0.24 -7.39
C LEU A 216 21.36 -1.04 -8.21
N ILE A 217 21.43 -0.87 -9.53
CA ILE A 217 21.68 -1.92 -10.50
C ILE A 217 23.19 -1.93 -10.75
N VAL A 218 23.84 -3.06 -10.49
CA VAL A 218 25.30 -3.21 -10.53
C VAL A 218 25.65 -4.33 -11.51
N SER A 219 26.74 -4.13 -12.26
CA SER A 219 27.32 -5.15 -13.13
C SER A 219 28.84 -5.16 -13.00
N GLY A 220 29.43 -6.32 -13.25
CA GLY A 220 30.85 -6.43 -13.56
C GLY A 220 31.14 -5.82 -14.94
N GLY A 221 32.23 -5.06 -15.03
CA GLY A 221 32.79 -4.58 -16.29
C GLY A 221 33.73 -5.62 -16.88
N SER A 222 33.80 -5.64 -18.21
CA SER A 222 34.87 -6.29 -18.97
C SER A 222 36.15 -5.47 -18.91
#